data_AF-A0A941PPX1-F1
#
_entry.id   AF-A0A941PPX1-F1
#
_cell.length_a   1.000
_cell.length_b   1.000
_cell.length_c   1.000
_cell.angle_alpha   90.00
_cell.angle_beta   90.00
_cell.angle_gamma   90.00
#
_symmetry.space_group_name_H-M   'P 1'
#
loop_
_entity.id
_entity.type
_entity.pdbx_description
1 polymer ?
#
loop_
_entity_poly.entity_id
_entity_poly.type
_entity_poly.pdbx_seq_one_letter_code
_entity_poly.pdbx_strand_id
1 'polypeptide(L)'
;DFRSFSRTLGDAYDAALEVASKFAALHGGREIQSVAVGGGAHAPFIQNLIRRKPKRSKVQVIARPPTPDWAHAAEFRGNLAPVFPQLAIAIGGAIAPADMLAAGATPAAAVRTDNPVAPG
;
A
#
# COMPACT_ATOMS: atom_id res chain seq x y z
N ASP A 1 -10.21 -22.08 5.18
CA ASP A 1 -8.75 -22.35 5.19
C ASP A 1 -8.03 -21.34 4.28
N PHE A 2 -6.69 -21.37 4.25
CA PHE A 2 -5.86 -20.43 3.48
C PHE A 2 -6.08 -20.49 1.96
N ARG A 3 -6.39 -21.65 1.39
CA ARG A 3 -6.67 -21.82 -0.04
C ARG A 3 -7.95 -21.10 -0.42
N SER A 4 -9.00 -21.23 0.38
CA SER A 4 -10.26 -20.51 0.16
C SER A 4 -10.03 -18.99 0.21
N PHE A 5 -9.32 -18.51 1.24
CA PHE A 5 -8.93 -17.11 1.34
C PHE A 5 -8.13 -16.62 0.12
N SER A 6 -7.09 -17.34 -0.27
CA SER A 6 -6.22 -16.98 -1.41
C SER A 6 -7.00 -16.89 -2.72
N ARG A 7 -7.98 -17.79 -2.92
CA ARG A 7 -8.87 -17.75 -4.08
C ARG A 7 -9.75 -16.50 -4.04
N THR A 8 -10.47 -16.27 -2.94
CA THR A 8 -11.35 -15.11 -2.80
C THR A 8 -10.60 -13.78 -2.96
N LEU A 9 -9.39 -13.68 -2.38
CA LEU A 9 -8.53 -12.52 -2.55
C LEU A 9 -8.10 -12.35 -4.02
N GLY A 10 -7.75 -13.46 -4.68
CA GLY A 10 -7.44 -13.49 -6.11
C GLY A 10 -8.59 -12.97 -6.97
N ASP A 11 -9.80 -13.47 -6.75
CA ASP A 11 -10.99 -13.08 -7.51
C ASP A 11 -11.35 -11.61 -7.29
N ALA A 12 -11.25 -11.12 -6.04
CA ALA A 12 -11.46 -9.72 -5.72
C ALA A 12 -10.44 -8.80 -6.40
N TYR A 13 -9.16 -9.19 -6.41
CA TYR A 13 -8.11 -8.44 -7.08
C TYR A 13 -8.30 -8.40 -8.61
N ASP A 14 -8.65 -9.53 -9.21
CA ASP A 14 -8.90 -9.62 -10.66
C ASP A 14 -10.08 -8.71 -11.07
N ALA A 15 -11.16 -8.68 -10.27
CA ALA A 15 -12.30 -7.79 -10.48
C ALA A 15 -11.90 -6.30 -10.34
N ALA A 16 -11.12 -5.95 -9.33
CA ALA A 16 -10.62 -4.59 -9.14
C ALA A 16 -9.72 -4.14 -10.30
N LEU A 17 -8.83 -5.02 -10.78
CA LEU A 17 -8.00 -4.74 -11.96
C LEU A 17 -8.81 -4.51 -13.22
N GLU A 18 -9.91 -5.25 -13.41
CA GLU A 18 -10.78 -5.04 -14.58
C GLU A 18 -11.42 -3.65 -14.54
N VAL A 19 -11.92 -3.22 -13.38
CA VAL A 19 -12.49 -1.88 -13.19
C VAL A 19 -11.43 -0.80 -13.40
N ALA A 20 -10.28 -0.91 -12.74
CA ALA A 20 -9.18 0.04 -12.87
C ALA A 20 -8.69 0.13 -14.32
N SER A 21 -8.64 -0.99 -15.03
CA SER A 21 -8.21 -1.02 -16.41
C SER A 21 -9.20 -0.38 -17.37
N LYS A 22 -10.51 -0.56 -17.17
CA LYS A 22 -11.53 0.14 -17.96
C LYS A 22 -11.44 1.64 -17.72
N PHE A 23 -11.29 2.04 -16.46
CA PHE A 23 -11.11 3.44 -16.09
C PHE A 23 -9.87 4.05 -16.78
N ALA A 24 -8.71 3.38 -16.71
CA ALA A 24 -7.50 3.85 -17.36
C ALA A 24 -7.71 3.99 -18.88
N ALA A 25 -8.29 2.98 -19.54
CA ALA A 25 -8.51 3.00 -20.99
C ALA A 25 -9.44 4.15 -21.43
N LEU A 26 -10.52 4.41 -20.67
CA LEU A 26 -11.46 5.51 -20.92
C LEU A 26 -10.78 6.89 -20.87
N HIS A 27 -9.72 7.02 -20.07
CA HIS A 27 -8.96 8.26 -19.91
C HIS A 27 -7.64 8.27 -20.70
N GLY A 28 -7.49 7.38 -21.69
CA GLY A 28 -6.29 7.29 -22.53
C GLY A 28 -5.05 6.69 -21.84
N GLY A 29 -5.20 6.20 -20.61
CA GLY A 29 -4.17 5.50 -19.86
C GLY A 29 -3.79 4.16 -20.49
N ARG A 30 -2.50 3.83 -20.45
CA ARG A 30 -1.94 2.60 -21.03
C ARG A 30 -1.34 1.66 -19.98
N GLU A 31 -1.27 2.10 -18.73
CA GLU A 31 -0.57 1.40 -17.65
C GLU A 31 -1.33 1.54 -16.33
N ILE A 32 -1.25 0.50 -15.50
CA ILE A 32 -1.57 0.48 -14.08
C ILE A 32 -0.31 0.07 -13.33
N GLN A 33 0.08 0.84 -12.32
CA GLN A 33 1.14 0.47 -11.40
C GLN A 33 0.54 -0.16 -10.15
N SER A 34 0.96 -1.39 -9.85
CA SER A 34 0.53 -2.10 -8.65
C SER A 34 1.64 -2.09 -7.60
N VAL A 35 1.28 -1.70 -6.37
CA VAL A 35 2.21 -1.58 -5.25
C VAL A 35 1.59 -2.26 -4.04
N ALA A 36 2.27 -3.25 -3.45
CA ALA A 36 1.79 -3.92 -2.25
C ALA A 36 2.31 -3.21 -1.00
N VAL A 37 1.43 -2.73 -0.12
CA VAL A 37 1.81 -2.08 1.15
C VAL A 37 1.20 -2.81 2.34
N GLY A 38 1.67 -2.51 3.55
CA GLY A 38 1.28 -3.15 4.81
C GLY A 38 2.22 -4.30 5.24
N GLY A 39 1.95 -4.87 6.42
CA GLY A 39 2.77 -5.94 7.01
C GLY A 39 2.90 -7.20 6.16
N GLY A 40 1.88 -7.48 5.33
CA GLY A 40 1.86 -8.62 4.41
C GLY A 40 2.48 -8.35 3.04
N ALA A 41 2.98 -7.14 2.76
CA ALA A 41 3.43 -6.74 1.44
C ALA A 41 4.48 -7.69 0.83
N HIS A 42 5.42 -8.16 1.65
CA HIS A 42 6.50 -9.05 1.20
C HIS A 42 6.09 -10.52 1.07
N ALA A 43 4.87 -10.89 1.45
CA ALA A 43 4.43 -12.28 1.38
C ALA A 43 4.42 -12.75 -0.09
N PRO A 44 5.00 -13.94 -0.41
CA PRO A 44 5.11 -14.40 -1.80
C PRO A 44 3.78 -14.45 -2.56
N PHE A 45 2.69 -14.85 -1.90
CA PHE A 45 1.37 -14.90 -2.54
C PHE A 45 0.82 -13.52 -2.90
N ILE A 46 1.15 -12.47 -2.12
CA ILE A 46 0.79 -11.07 -2.42
C ILE A 46 1.64 -10.54 -3.58
N GLN A 47 2.95 -10.83 -3.58
CA GLN A 47 3.84 -10.46 -4.68
C GLN A 47 3.42 -11.09 -6.01
N ASN A 48 2.96 -12.35 -5.98
CA ASN A 48 2.39 -13.01 -7.14
C ASN A 48 1.03 -12.42 -7.55
N LEU A 49 0.21 -12.03 -6.57
CA LEU A 49 -1.09 -11.40 -6.81
C LEU A 49 -0.94 -10.07 -7.57
N ILE A 50 -0.08 -9.17 -7.12
CA ILE A 50 0.06 -7.84 -7.74
C ILE A 50 0.61 -7.87 -9.17
N ARG A 51 1.26 -8.97 -9.57
CA ARG A 51 1.80 -9.21 -10.92
C ARG A 51 0.76 -9.74 -11.91
N ARG A 52 -0.46 -10.06 -11.46
CA ARG A 52 -1.52 -10.55 -12.35
C ARG A 52 -1.93 -9.48 -13.35
N LYS A 53 -2.42 -9.94 -14.50
CA LYS A 53 -2.86 -9.09 -15.61
C LYS A 53 -4.38 -9.21 -15.79
N PRO A 54 -5.06 -8.11 -16.16
CA PRO A 54 -6.47 -8.19 -16.54
C PRO A 54 -6.64 -9.10 -17.76
N LYS A 55 -7.63 -9.99 -17.72
CA LYS A 55 -7.87 -10.98 -18.80
C LYS A 55 -8.25 -10.34 -20.13
N ARG A 56 -8.82 -9.13 -20.11
CA ARG A 56 -9.40 -8.46 -21.29
C ARG A 56 -9.03 -6.98 -21.34
N SER A 57 -7.74 -6.68 -21.39
CA SER A 57 -7.29 -5.30 -21.55
C SER A 57 -5.95 -5.18 -22.28
N LYS A 58 -5.79 -4.05 -22.98
CA LYS A 58 -4.51 -3.60 -23.54
C LYS A 58 -3.68 -2.75 -22.56
N VAL A 59 -4.26 -2.40 -21.41
CA VAL A 59 -3.59 -1.67 -20.33
C VAL A 59 -2.59 -2.61 -19.66
N GLN A 60 -1.33 -2.19 -19.59
CA GLN A 60 -0.27 -2.95 -18.96
C GLN A 60 -0.38 -2.84 -17.44
N VAL A 61 -0.10 -3.92 -16.71
CA VAL A 61 0.05 -3.89 -15.25
C VAL A 61 1.52 -4.06 -14.92
N ILE A 62 2.08 -3.10 -14.20
CA ILE A 62 3.49 -3.10 -13.77
C ILE A 62 3.53 -3.15 -12.24
N ALA A 63 3.99 -4.27 -11.70
CA ALA A 63 4.28 -4.37 -10.27
C ALA A 63 5.53 -3.56 -9.94
N ARG A 64 5.42 -2.65 -8.96
CA ARG A 64 6.52 -1.79 -8.49
C ARG A 64 6.97 -2.23 -7.10
N PRO A 65 8.25 -1.98 -6.75
CA PRO A 65 8.70 -2.18 -5.39
C PRO A 65 7.90 -1.27 -4.44
N PRO A 66 7.57 -1.76 -3.24
CA PRO A 66 6.79 -0.98 -2.29
C PRO A 66 7.61 0.08 -1.57
N THR A 67 8.93 -0.05 -1.60
CA THR A 67 9.88 0.89 -1.02
C THR A 67 10.42 1.79 -2.12
N PRO A 68 10.21 3.12 -2.06
CA PRO A 68 10.78 4.06 -3.01
C PRO A 68 12.28 4.29 -2.75
N ASP A 69 13.03 4.66 -3.78
CA ASP A 69 14.49 4.80 -3.70
C ASP A 69 14.94 5.77 -2.60
N TRP A 70 14.20 6.86 -2.39
CA TRP A 70 14.52 7.84 -1.35
C TRP A 70 14.44 7.27 0.08
N ALA A 71 13.65 6.21 0.31
CA ALA A 71 13.59 5.57 1.64
C ALA A 71 14.91 4.86 2.00
N HIS A 72 15.81 4.68 1.03
CA HIS A 72 17.18 4.19 1.23
C HIS A 72 18.21 5.31 1.47
N ALA A 73 17.80 6.58 1.48
CA ALA A 73 18.70 7.70 1.66
C ALA A 73 19.49 7.58 2.99
N ALA A 74 20.74 8.05 2.96
CA ALA A 74 21.67 7.93 4.09
C ALA A 74 21.16 8.62 5.36
N GLU A 75 20.33 9.67 5.22
CA GLU A 75 19.67 10.38 6.32
C GLU A 75 18.82 9.46 7.21
N PHE A 76 18.23 8.40 6.65
CA PHE A 76 17.46 7.41 7.40
C PHE A 76 18.31 6.32 8.04
N ARG A 77 19.63 6.32 7.79
CA ARG A 77 20.61 5.36 8.36
C ARG A 77 20.19 3.90 8.18
N GLY A 78 19.53 3.59 7.06
CA GLY A 78 19.03 2.25 6.74
C GLY A 78 17.76 1.82 7.49
N ASN A 79 17.17 2.67 8.32
CA ASN A 79 16.03 2.29 9.17
C ASN A 79 14.68 2.37 8.48
N LEU A 80 14.50 3.29 7.52
CA LEU A 80 13.19 3.52 6.90
C LEU A 80 12.83 2.46 5.87
N ALA A 81 13.72 2.18 4.91
CA ALA A 81 13.45 1.23 3.82
C ALA A 81 12.86 -0.14 4.25
N PRO A 82 13.35 -0.81 5.31
CA PRO A 82 12.82 -2.11 5.73
C PRO A 82 11.39 -2.06 6.27
N VAL A 83 10.98 -0.94 6.88
CA VAL A 83 9.65 -0.78 7.48
C VAL A 83 8.72 0.07 6.61
N PHE A 84 9.23 0.69 5.55
CA PHE A 84 8.49 1.61 4.70
C PHE A 84 7.16 1.02 4.20
N PRO A 85 7.08 -0.22 3.69
CA PRO A 85 5.81 -0.77 3.21
C PRO A 85 4.73 -0.79 4.28
N GLN A 86 5.10 -1.01 5.55
CA GLN A 86 4.18 -1.01 6.69
C GLN A 86 3.71 0.40 7.04
N LEU A 87 4.57 1.40 6.85
CA LEU A 87 4.30 2.81 7.16
C LEU A 87 3.73 3.60 5.99
N ALA A 88 3.72 3.06 4.77
CA ALA A 88 3.38 3.79 3.55
C ALA A 88 2.03 4.51 3.63
N ILE A 89 1.02 3.88 4.25
CA ILE A 89 -0.30 4.49 4.45
C ILE A 89 -0.24 5.66 5.44
N ALA A 90 0.49 5.51 6.55
CA ALA A 90 0.64 6.57 7.54
C ALA A 90 1.44 7.77 6.98
N ILE A 91 2.51 7.49 6.24
CA ILE A 91 3.30 8.52 5.53
C ILE A 91 2.41 9.24 4.53
N GLY A 92 1.66 8.50 3.71
CA GLY A 92 0.71 9.05 2.74
C GLY A 92 -0.34 9.96 3.40
N GLY A 93 -0.90 9.54 4.53
CA GLY A 93 -1.84 10.35 5.31
C GLY A 93 -1.22 11.62 5.89
N ALA A 94 0.04 11.57 6.32
CA ALA A 94 0.75 12.73 6.88
C ALA A 94 1.11 13.80 5.82
N ILE A 95 1.33 13.38 4.57
CA ILE A 95 1.62 14.30 3.44
C ILE A 95 0.39 14.68 2.62
N ALA A 96 -0.75 14.03 2.87
CA ALA A 96 -1.97 14.27 2.10
C ALA A 96 -2.41 15.74 2.24
N PRO A 97 -2.84 16.38 1.15
CA PRO A 97 -3.45 17.71 1.19
C PRO A 97 -4.61 17.77 2.22
N ALA A 98 -4.77 18.92 2.88
CA ALA A 98 -5.73 19.07 3.96
C ALA A 98 -7.19 18.86 3.52
N ASP A 99 -7.50 19.11 2.24
CA ASP A 99 -8.80 18.86 1.61
C ASP A 99 -9.08 17.36 1.39
N MET A 100 -8.05 16.51 1.42
CA MET A 100 -8.19 15.05 1.38
C MET A 100 -8.26 14.40 2.77
N LEU A 101 -8.05 15.16 3.85
CA LEU A 101 -8.29 14.66 5.19
C LEU A 101 -9.80 14.41 5.31
N ALA A 102 -10.16 13.14 5.54
CA ALA A 102 -11.54 12.77 5.80
C ALA A 102 -12.11 13.72 6.86
N ALA A 103 -13.23 14.37 6.55
CA ALA A 103 -13.82 15.41 7.39
C ALA A 103 -13.86 14.94 8.87
N GLY A 104 -12.98 15.52 9.69
CA GLY A 104 -12.91 15.20 11.12
C GLY A 104 -12.09 13.96 11.51
N ALA A 105 -11.02 13.61 10.78
CA ALA A 105 -10.04 12.64 11.28
C ALA A 105 -9.33 13.21 12.53
N THR A 106 -9.89 12.95 13.71
CA THR A 106 -9.20 13.06 14.99
C THR A 106 -7.87 12.32 14.86
N PRO A 107 -6.70 12.91 15.19
CA PRO A 107 -5.44 12.21 15.13
C PRO A 107 -5.54 10.93 15.99
N ALA A 108 -5.12 9.79 15.42
CA ALA A 108 -5.01 8.54 16.14
C ALA A 108 -4.23 8.81 17.43
N ALA A 109 -4.87 8.53 18.57
CA ALA A 109 -4.40 8.89 19.90
C ALA A 109 -2.89 8.65 20.02
N ALA A 110 -2.16 9.73 20.31
CA ALA A 110 -0.81 9.61 20.82
C ALA A 110 -0.86 8.60 21.98
N VAL A 111 -0.15 7.49 21.84
CA VAL A 111 0.13 6.62 22.98
C VAL A 111 0.92 7.49 23.96
N ARG A 112 0.22 8.07 24.92
CA ARG A 112 0.82 8.63 26.12
C ARG A 112 1.49 7.46 26.82
N THR A 113 2.81 7.38 26.70
CA THR A 113 3.63 6.64 27.65
C THR A 113 3.63 7.42 28.96
N ASP A 114 2.57 7.25 29.75
CA ASP A 114 2.60 7.61 31.16
C ASP A 114 3.55 6.62 31.84
N ASN A 115 4.79 7.05 32.04
CA ASN A 115 5.78 6.35 32.84
C ASN A 115 5.71 6.97 34.25
N PRO A 116 5.07 6.34 35.26
CA PRO A 116 5.09 6.89 36.60
C PRO A 116 6.48 6.67 37.20
N VAL A 117 7.25 7.76 37.34
CA VAL A 117 8.42 7.80 38.22
C VAL A 117 7.88 7.81 39.66
N ALA A 118 8.12 6.73 40.40
CA ALA A 118 7.87 6.67 41.83
C ALA A 118 8.84 7.63 42.57
N PRO A 119 8.36 8.48 43.50
CA PRO A 119 9.26 9.18 44.42
C PRO A 119 9.74 8.22 45.51
N GLY A 120 11.02 8.36 45.87
CA GLY A 120 11.70 7.58 46.91
C GLY A 120 11.34 7.93 48.34
#